data_AF-A0A2J6XAA9-F1
#
_entry.id   AF-A0A2J6XAA9-F1
#
_cell.length_a   1.000
_cell.length_b   1.000
_cell.length_c   1.000
_cell.angle_alpha   90.00
_cell.angle_beta   90.00
_cell.angle_gamma   90.00
#
_symmetry.space_group_name_H-M   'P 1'
#
loop_
_entity.id
_entity.type
_entity.pdbx_description
1 polymer ?
#
loop_
_entity_poly.entity_id
_entity_poly.type
_entity_poly.pdbx_seq_one_letter_code
_entity_poly.pdbx_strand_id
1 'polypeptide(L)'
;LGGEPVMWKTGYTSLSAKMREVDAVLGGELSGHTIFPFPGRYFDDGAFAGAMLLHALGELGQTLREVLAPYPVLPSIDEGRIPFPEERKFAVIDFLRERFAGKYPLIDIDGVRVDFGDGWGLVRASNTEPAITTRFEAQTWERVSAIRDEMLSVVEEFRKQA
;
A
#
# COMPACT_ATOMS: atom_id res chain seq x y z
N LEU A 1 -17.42 11.07 -7.62
CA LEU A 1 -17.65 9.61 -7.64
C LEU A 1 -18.36 9.09 -6.38
N GLY A 2 -18.26 9.74 -5.22
CA GLY A 2 -19.12 9.43 -4.06
C GLY A 2 -18.85 8.08 -3.37
N GLY A 3 -17.80 7.36 -3.76
CA GLY A 3 -17.38 6.12 -3.09
C GLY A 3 -16.66 6.38 -1.77
N GLU A 4 -16.71 5.39 -0.88
CA GLU A 4 -16.04 5.38 0.42
C GLU A 4 -14.77 4.52 0.34
N PRO A 5 -13.56 5.11 0.43
CA PRO A 5 -12.32 4.34 0.38
C PRO A 5 -12.06 3.63 1.70
N VAL A 6 -11.79 2.32 1.63
CA VAL A 6 -11.42 1.50 2.80
C VAL A 6 -10.01 0.94 2.58
N MET A 7 -9.03 1.47 3.32
CA MET A 7 -7.67 0.90 3.33
C MET A 7 -7.64 -0.35 4.22
N TRP A 8 -7.00 -1.42 3.74
CA TRP A 8 -6.92 -2.68 4.48
C TRP A 8 -5.59 -3.40 4.29
N LYS A 9 -5.39 -4.48 5.06
CA LYS A 9 -4.21 -5.33 5.06
C LYS A 9 -3.94 -5.92 3.68
N THR A 10 -2.66 -6.12 3.36
CA THR A 10 -2.24 -6.86 2.17
C THR A 10 -2.68 -8.33 2.25
N GLY A 11 -2.83 -8.92 1.06
CA GLY A 11 -3.05 -10.35 0.86
C GLY A 11 -4.48 -10.66 0.45
N TYR A 12 -4.61 -11.49 -0.58
CA TYR A 12 -5.87 -11.90 -1.17
C TYR A 12 -6.94 -12.30 -0.13
N THR A 13 -6.60 -13.18 0.81
CA THR A 13 -7.53 -13.66 1.83
C THR A 13 -8.04 -12.53 2.73
N SER A 14 -7.12 -11.66 3.18
CA SER A 14 -7.43 -10.50 4.04
C SER A 14 -8.34 -9.50 3.32
N LEU A 15 -8.01 -9.18 2.06
CA LEU A 15 -8.76 -8.26 1.23
C LEU A 15 -10.17 -8.82 0.91
N SER A 16 -10.24 -10.07 0.46
CA SER A 16 -11.50 -10.76 0.16
C SER A 16 -12.43 -10.82 1.37
N ALA A 17 -11.90 -11.09 2.57
CA ALA A 17 -12.69 -11.07 3.80
C ALA A 17 -13.25 -9.67 4.09
N LYS A 18 -12.41 -8.64 3.99
CA LYS A 18 -12.84 -7.25 4.26
C LYS A 18 -13.88 -6.76 3.27
N MET A 19 -13.73 -7.09 1.98
CA MET A 19 -14.72 -6.73 0.96
C MET A 19 -16.11 -7.30 1.27
N ARG A 20 -16.20 -8.53 1.79
CA ARG A 20 -17.48 -9.11 2.24
C ARG A 20 -18.04 -8.39 3.47
N GLU A 21 -17.17 -8.01 4.40
CA GLU A 21 -17.55 -7.32 5.63
C GLU A 21 -18.20 -5.94 5.36
N VAL A 22 -17.64 -5.19 4.41
CA VAL A 22 -18.06 -3.80 4.10
C VAL A 22 -18.90 -3.68 2.83
N ASP A 23 -19.29 -4.81 2.22
CA ASP A 23 -20.00 -4.89 0.94
C ASP A 23 -19.34 -4.03 -0.16
N ALA A 24 -18.01 -4.10 -0.24
CA ALA A 24 -17.23 -3.34 -1.21
C ALA A 24 -17.56 -3.79 -2.63
N VAL A 25 -17.73 -2.84 -3.56
CA VAL A 25 -18.03 -3.12 -4.97
C VAL A 25 -16.79 -3.31 -5.86
N LEU A 26 -15.60 -3.00 -5.33
CA LEU A 26 -14.32 -3.15 -5.99
C LEU A 26 -13.22 -3.28 -4.93
N GLY A 27 -12.27 -4.18 -5.15
CA GLY A 27 -11.05 -4.28 -4.35
C GLY A 27 -9.84 -4.45 -5.24
N GLY A 28 -8.70 -3.95 -4.77
CA GLY A 28 -7.45 -4.03 -5.50
C GLY A 28 -6.25 -4.04 -4.57
N GLU A 29 -5.19 -4.71 -5.00
CA GLU A 29 -3.89 -4.70 -4.35
C GLU A 29 -2.78 -4.34 -5.36
N LEU A 30 -1.67 -3.79 -4.86
CA LEU A 30 -0.52 -3.41 -5.67
C LEU A 30 0.05 -4.56 -6.53
N SER A 31 -0.03 -5.80 -6.04
CA SER A 31 0.41 -7.02 -6.74
C SER A 31 -0.40 -7.32 -8.01
N GLY A 32 -1.48 -6.59 -8.26
CA GLY A 32 -2.35 -6.73 -9.43
C GLY A 32 -3.63 -7.52 -9.17
N HIS A 33 -3.79 -8.11 -7.98
CA HIS A 33 -5.04 -8.76 -7.58
C HIS A 33 -6.17 -7.73 -7.57
N THR A 34 -7.13 -7.91 -8.48
CA THR A 34 -8.31 -7.05 -8.62
C THR A 34 -9.56 -7.90 -8.48
N ILE A 35 -10.45 -7.52 -7.57
CA ILE A 35 -11.64 -8.29 -7.20
C ILE A 35 -12.87 -7.47 -7.56
N PHE A 36 -13.69 -8.02 -8.45
CA PHE A 36 -15.05 -7.55 -8.71
C PHE A 36 -16.01 -8.54 -8.04
N PRO A 37 -16.71 -8.15 -6.96
CA PRO A 37 -17.60 -9.06 -6.27
C PRO A 37 -18.87 -9.30 -7.08
N PHE A 38 -19.27 -10.57 -7.15
CA PHE A 38 -20.56 -11.00 -7.65
C PHE A 38 -21.19 -11.96 -6.64
N PRO A 39 -22.50 -12.21 -6.67
CA PRO A 39 -23.12 -13.24 -5.84
C PRO A 39 -22.36 -14.57 -5.96
N GLY A 40 -21.77 -15.03 -4.84
CA GLY A 40 -20.97 -16.25 -4.79
C GLY A 40 -19.52 -16.16 -5.30
N ARG A 41 -19.02 -14.97 -5.70
CA ARG A 41 -17.65 -14.75 -6.16
C ARG A 41 -17.00 -13.54 -5.48
N TYR A 42 -15.93 -13.80 -4.73
CA TYR A 42 -15.07 -12.81 -4.09
C TYR A 42 -13.60 -13.22 -4.26
N PHE A 43 -13.25 -13.62 -5.47
CA PHE A 43 -11.88 -13.94 -5.85
C PHE A 43 -11.38 -12.98 -6.91
N ASP A 44 -10.08 -12.83 -6.97
CA ASP A 44 -9.41 -12.01 -7.97
C ASP A 44 -9.48 -12.71 -9.33
N ASP A 45 -9.76 -11.92 -10.37
CA ASP A 45 -9.86 -12.42 -11.74
C ASP A 45 -9.28 -11.37 -12.68
N GLY A 46 -8.01 -11.55 -13.05
CA GLY A 46 -7.29 -10.62 -13.93
C GLY A 46 -7.88 -10.56 -15.34
N ALA A 47 -8.44 -11.66 -15.85
CA ALA A 47 -9.07 -11.68 -17.17
C ALA A 47 -10.37 -10.86 -17.14
N PHE A 48 -11.19 -11.05 -16.10
CA PHE A 48 -12.38 -10.25 -15.90
C PHE A 48 -12.05 -8.77 -15.67
N ALA A 49 -11.04 -8.47 -14.84
CA ALA A 49 -10.60 -7.10 -14.61
C ALA A 49 -10.12 -6.40 -15.90
N GLY A 50 -9.37 -7.11 -16.74
CA GLY A 50 -8.96 -6.63 -18.06
C GLY A 50 -10.16 -6.38 -18.99
N ALA A 51 -11.14 -7.29 -19.02
CA ALA A 51 -12.36 -7.11 -19.80
C ALA A 51 -13.17 -5.90 -19.31
N MET A 52 -13.30 -5.71 -18.00
CA MET A 52 -13.98 -4.55 -17.41
C MET A 52 -13.27 -3.23 -17.73
N LEU A 53 -11.93 -3.21 -17.72
CA LEU A 53 -11.16 -2.05 -18.16
C LEU A 53 -11.44 -1.71 -19.62
N LEU A 54 -11.36 -2.71 -20.53
CA LEU A 54 -11.64 -2.49 -21.95
C LEU A 54 -13.08 -2.03 -22.20
N HIS A 55 -14.04 -2.60 -21.48
CA HIS A 55 -15.44 -2.18 -21.54
C HIS A 55 -15.60 -0.72 -21.09
N ALA A 56 -15.01 -0.34 -19.95
CA ALA A 56 -15.06 1.03 -19.44
C ALA A 56 -14.42 2.04 -20.39
N LEU A 57 -13.27 1.71 -20.99
CA LEU A 57 -12.63 2.57 -22.01
C LEU A 57 -13.52 2.72 -23.26
N GLY A 58 -14.20 1.65 -23.67
CA GLY A 58 -15.18 1.67 -24.75
C GLY A 58 -16.38 2.58 -24.46
N GLU A 59 -16.96 2.50 -23.26
CA GLU A 59 -18.07 3.35 -22.81
C GLU A 59 -17.67 4.82 -22.70
N LEU A 60 -16.45 5.09 -22.23
CA LEU A 60 -15.92 6.45 -22.12
C LEU A 60 -15.53 7.04 -23.47
N GLY A 61 -15.27 6.21 -24.49
CA GLY A 61 -14.73 6.64 -25.78
C GLY A 61 -13.33 7.26 -25.65
N GLN A 62 -12.59 6.90 -24.60
CA GLN A 62 -11.28 7.45 -24.26
C GLN A 62 -10.23 6.34 -24.15
N THR A 63 -9.00 6.68 -24.52
CA THR A 63 -7.84 5.83 -24.26
C THR A 63 -7.48 5.84 -22.78
N LEU A 64 -6.78 4.79 -22.32
CA LEU A 64 -6.28 4.74 -20.94
C LEU A 64 -5.42 5.96 -20.58
N ARG A 65 -4.62 6.46 -21.53
CA ARG A 65 -3.79 7.65 -21.35
C ARG A 65 -4.64 8.90 -21.07
N GLU A 66 -5.75 9.07 -21.77
CA GLU A 66 -6.65 10.22 -21.58
C GLU A 66 -7.38 10.14 -20.24
N VAL A 67 -7.85 8.94 -19.86
CA VAL A 67 -8.48 8.71 -18.55
C VAL A 67 -7.52 9.01 -17.40
N LEU A 68 -6.23 8.66 -17.56
CA LEU A 68 -5.21 8.87 -16.52
C LEU A 68 -4.58 10.27 -16.53
N ALA A 69 -4.70 11.03 -17.62
CA ALA A 69 -4.05 12.34 -17.78
C ALA A 69 -4.35 13.37 -16.67
N PRO A 70 -5.55 13.41 -16.05
CA PRO A 70 -5.83 14.34 -14.95
C PRO A 70 -5.14 13.98 -13.62
N TYR A 71 -4.65 12.74 -13.47
CA TYR A 71 -4.04 12.28 -12.22
C TYR A 71 -2.54 12.59 -12.21
N PRO A 72 -2.00 13.19 -11.14
CA PRO A 72 -0.58 13.47 -11.06
C PRO A 72 0.21 12.16 -10.98
N VAL A 73 1.27 12.07 -11.78
CA VAL A 73 2.29 11.03 -11.60
C VAL A 73 3.23 11.51 -10.52
N LEU A 74 3.10 10.93 -9.32
CA LEU A 74 3.95 11.26 -8.19
C LEU A 74 5.25 10.44 -8.23
N PRO A 75 6.40 11.05 -7.88
CA PRO A 75 7.61 10.31 -7.58
C PRO A 75 7.38 9.22 -6.52
N SER A 76 7.78 8.00 -6.85
CA SER A 76 7.75 6.86 -5.93
C SER A 76 8.98 5.98 -6.12
N ILE A 77 9.53 5.46 -5.03
CA ILE A 77 10.57 4.40 -5.12
C ILE A 77 9.87 3.05 -5.28
N ASP A 78 10.50 2.16 -6.05
CA ASP A 78 10.11 0.75 -6.13
C ASP A 78 10.02 0.12 -4.73
N GLU A 79 9.28 -0.98 -4.61
CA GLU A 79 9.18 -1.69 -3.33
C GLU A 79 10.59 -2.10 -2.84
N GLY A 80 11.00 -1.51 -1.73
CA GLY A 80 12.23 -1.86 -1.05
C GLY A 80 12.02 -3.15 -0.28
N ARG A 81 13.05 -4.01 -0.29
CA ARG A 81 13.03 -5.27 0.45
C ARG A 81 14.33 -5.43 1.21
N ILE A 82 14.24 -5.34 2.53
CA ILE A 82 15.38 -5.24 3.42
C ILE A 82 15.42 -6.51 4.29
N PRO A 83 16.47 -7.34 4.19
CA PRO A 83 16.64 -8.50 5.06
C PRO A 83 16.60 -8.10 6.54
N PHE A 84 15.84 -8.84 7.34
CA PHE A 84 15.65 -8.53 8.75
C PHE A 84 15.43 -9.82 9.54
N PRO A 85 16.07 -10.00 10.72
CA PRO A 85 15.92 -11.23 11.50
C PRO A 85 14.45 -11.51 11.85
N GLU A 86 14.03 -12.77 11.70
CA GLU A 86 12.64 -13.22 11.88
C GLU A 86 12.10 -12.84 13.26
N GLU A 87 12.92 -13.04 14.29
CA GLU A 87 12.62 -12.78 15.68
C GLU A 87 12.54 -11.29 16.04
N ARG A 88 13.03 -10.40 15.14
CA ARG A 88 13.07 -8.94 15.37
C ARG A 88 12.20 -8.14 14.41
N LYS A 89 11.75 -8.72 13.29
CA LYS A 89 11.08 -7.98 12.21
C LYS A 89 9.75 -7.35 12.62
N PHE A 90 9.04 -7.92 13.60
CA PHE A 90 7.82 -7.31 14.14
C PHE A 90 8.13 -6.24 15.19
N ALA A 91 9.14 -6.48 16.05
CA ALA A 91 9.55 -5.52 17.07
C ALA A 91 10.03 -4.18 16.47
N VAL A 92 10.67 -4.19 15.30
CA VAL A 92 11.05 -2.95 14.61
C VAL A 92 9.84 -2.16 14.08
N ILE A 93 8.75 -2.85 13.72
CA ILE A 93 7.49 -2.19 13.31
C ILE A 93 6.85 -1.50 14.53
N ASP A 94 6.83 -2.16 15.68
CA ASP A 94 6.32 -1.57 16.92
C ASP A 94 7.17 -0.36 17.33
N PHE A 95 8.50 -0.47 17.24
CA PHE A 95 9.42 0.64 17.49
C PHE A 95 9.17 1.83 16.54
N LEU A 96 8.96 1.57 15.25
CA LEU A 96 8.57 2.61 14.28
C LEU A 96 7.26 3.27 14.67
N ARG A 97 6.24 2.48 15.04
CA ARG A 97 4.92 2.99 15.44
C ARG A 97 5.10 3.99 16.60
N GLU A 98 5.81 3.59 17.64
CA GLU A 98 6.06 4.44 18.82
C GLU A 98 6.80 5.74 18.46
N ARG A 99 7.75 5.70 17.53
CA ARG A 99 8.55 6.88 17.15
C ARG A 99 7.81 7.90 16.31
N PHE A 100 6.84 7.47 15.52
CA PHE A 100 6.03 8.33 14.65
C PHE A 100 4.66 8.67 15.23
N ALA A 101 4.16 7.87 16.19
CA ALA A 101 2.92 8.14 16.90
C ALA A 101 2.94 9.53 17.56
N GLY A 102 1.86 10.29 17.35
CA GLY A 102 1.70 11.64 17.88
C GLY A 102 2.47 12.74 17.12
N LYS A 103 3.41 12.38 16.23
CA LYS A 103 4.09 13.34 15.35
C LYS A 103 3.38 13.50 14.01
N TYR A 104 2.85 12.39 13.48
CA TYR A 104 2.18 12.33 12.19
C TYR A 104 0.94 11.46 12.27
N PRO A 105 -0.06 11.69 11.40
CA PRO A 105 -1.09 10.69 11.15
C PRO A 105 -0.45 9.39 10.66
N LEU A 106 -0.90 8.27 11.22
CA LEU A 106 -0.41 6.95 10.83
C LEU A 106 -1.56 5.95 10.70
N ILE A 107 -1.32 4.96 9.84
CA ILE A 107 -2.17 3.77 9.68
C ILE A 107 -1.29 2.57 9.99
N ASP A 108 -1.68 1.80 11.00
CA ASP A 108 -0.92 0.66 11.52
C ASP A 108 -1.64 -0.69 11.35
N ILE A 109 -2.53 -0.75 10.37
CA ILE A 109 -3.30 -1.94 10.00
C ILE A 109 -2.36 -3.07 9.52
N ASP A 110 -1.32 -2.74 8.75
CA ASP A 110 -0.35 -3.68 8.18
C ASP A 110 1.03 -3.02 8.06
N GLY A 111 1.83 -3.13 9.12
CA GLY A 111 3.07 -2.36 9.26
C GLY A 111 2.80 -0.97 9.85
N VAL A 112 3.62 0.02 9.46
CA VAL A 112 3.43 1.43 9.79
C VAL A 112 3.46 2.24 8.51
N ARG A 113 2.30 2.80 8.14
CA ARG A 113 2.17 3.82 7.10
C ARG A 113 2.07 5.18 7.75
N VAL A 114 3.00 6.07 7.46
CA VAL A 114 3.05 7.45 7.98
C VAL A 114 2.67 8.42 6.86
N ASP A 115 1.78 9.35 7.18
CA ASP A 115 1.39 10.45 6.29
C ASP A 115 2.15 11.72 6.70
N PHE A 116 2.98 12.23 5.79
CA PHE A 116 3.77 13.46 5.99
C PHE A 116 3.07 14.70 5.41
N GLY A 117 1.87 14.55 4.84
CA GLY A 117 1.09 15.62 4.21
C GLY A 117 1.50 15.96 2.77
N ASP A 118 2.80 15.92 2.47
CA ASP A 118 3.38 16.08 1.13
C ASP A 118 3.85 14.75 0.51
N GLY A 119 3.64 13.65 1.21
CA GLY A 119 3.99 12.29 0.82
C GLY A 119 3.68 11.30 1.93
N TRP A 120 3.96 10.02 1.67
CA TRP A 120 3.77 8.96 2.63
C TRP A 120 4.89 7.92 2.53
N GLY A 121 5.13 7.25 3.66
CA GLY A 121 6.04 6.13 3.74
C GLY A 121 5.39 4.94 4.44
N LEU A 122 5.69 3.73 3.96
CA LEU A 122 5.21 2.48 4.53
C LEU A 122 6.41 1.59 4.84
N VAL A 123 6.45 1.03 6.04
CA VAL A 123 7.35 -0.06 6.42
C VAL A 123 6.52 -1.19 7.03
N ARG A 124 6.62 -2.40 6.48
CA ARG A 124 5.89 -3.57 6.97
C ARG A 124 6.80 -4.78 7.12
N ALA A 125 6.49 -5.66 8.07
CA ALA A 125 7.14 -6.95 8.17
C ALA A 125 6.60 -7.90 7.10
N SER A 126 7.46 -8.65 6.42
CA SER A 126 7.02 -9.73 5.54
C SER A 126 6.46 -10.87 6.40
N ASN A 127 5.29 -11.39 6.04
CA ASN A 127 4.68 -12.53 6.74
C ASN A 127 5.37 -13.86 6.43
N THR A 128 5.97 -13.98 5.25
CA THR A 128 6.48 -15.25 4.72
C THR A 128 7.99 -15.37 4.80
N GLU A 129 8.70 -14.25 5.00
CA GLU A 129 10.16 -14.20 4.84
C GLU A 129 10.81 -13.31 5.92
N PRO A 130 12.09 -13.53 6.26
CA PRO A 130 12.85 -12.71 7.20
C PRO A 130 13.28 -11.39 6.56
N ALA A 131 12.31 -10.53 6.31
CA ALA A 131 12.49 -9.23 5.69
C ALA A 131 11.43 -8.23 6.15
N ILE A 132 11.76 -6.95 6.04
CA ILE A 132 10.79 -5.86 5.99
C ILE A 132 10.69 -5.35 4.55
N THR A 133 9.51 -4.88 4.16
CA THR A 133 9.29 -4.22 2.86
C THR A 133 8.89 -2.77 3.05
N THR A 134 9.28 -1.93 2.10
CA THR A 134 9.14 -0.49 2.22
C THR A 134 8.63 0.15 0.93
N ARG A 135 7.85 1.22 1.05
CA ARG A 135 7.39 2.03 -0.09
C ARG A 135 7.31 3.50 0.32
N PHE A 136 7.64 4.37 -0.63
CA PHE A 136 7.67 5.81 -0.42
C PHE A 136 7.19 6.52 -1.68
N GLU A 137 6.33 7.52 -1.49
CA GLU A 137 5.79 8.37 -2.56
C GLU A 137 5.57 9.78 -2.02
N ALA A 138 5.90 10.80 -2.81
CA ALA A 138 5.75 12.19 -2.41
C ALA A 138 5.62 13.10 -3.63
N GLN A 139 5.39 14.39 -3.39
CA GLN A 139 5.26 15.39 -4.46
C GLN A 139 6.56 15.63 -5.26
N THR A 140 7.74 15.39 -4.67
CA THR A 140 9.04 15.53 -5.35
C THR A 140 10.02 14.42 -4.95
N TRP A 141 11.03 14.15 -5.78
CA TRP A 141 12.08 13.14 -5.51
C TRP A 141 12.89 13.46 -4.25
N GLU A 142 13.09 14.75 -3.95
CA GLU A 142 13.77 15.20 -2.74
C GLU A 142 12.96 14.82 -1.50
N ARG A 143 11.63 14.98 -1.54
CA ARG A 143 10.76 14.59 -0.41
C ARG A 143 10.60 13.09 -0.30
N VAL A 144 10.54 12.35 -1.41
CA VAL A 144 10.61 10.89 -1.37
C VAL A 144 11.88 10.42 -0.65
N SER A 145 13.04 11.01 -0.98
CA SER A 145 14.31 10.67 -0.33
C SER A 145 14.32 11.05 1.15
N ALA A 146 13.82 12.24 1.50
CA ALA A 146 13.75 12.70 2.88
C ALA A 146 12.86 11.79 3.76
N ILE A 147 11.67 11.42 3.27
CA ILE A 147 10.76 10.53 3.99
C ILE A 147 11.38 9.14 4.18
N ARG A 148 11.98 8.59 3.11
CA ARG A 148 12.70 7.32 3.19
C ARG A 148 13.78 7.38 4.27
N ASP A 149 14.64 8.40 4.22
CA ASP A 149 15.78 8.51 5.11
C ASP A 149 15.33 8.72 6.57
N GLU A 150 14.28 9.50 6.81
CA GLU A 150 13.69 9.67 8.14
C GLU A 150 13.19 8.33 8.70
N MET A 151 12.37 7.58 7.94
CA MET A 151 11.83 6.31 8.41
C MET A 151 12.91 5.23 8.56
N LEU A 152 13.84 5.11 7.61
CA LEU A 152 14.90 4.10 7.67
C LEU A 152 15.95 4.42 8.73
N SER A 153 16.15 5.69 9.11
CA SER A 153 17.03 6.04 10.23
C SER A 153 16.55 5.42 11.55
N VAL A 154 15.23 5.33 11.77
CA VAL A 154 14.62 4.69 12.94
C VAL A 154 14.80 3.18 12.90
N VAL A 155 14.70 2.56 11.71
CA VAL A 155 15.01 1.13 11.53
C VAL A 155 16.47 0.83 11.87
N GLU A 156 17.40 1.67 11.42
CA GLU A 156 18.83 1.52 11.71
C GLU A 156 19.16 1.78 13.18
N GLU A 157 18.46 2.70 13.84
CA GLU A 157 18.57 2.89 15.28
C GLU A 157 18.19 1.62 16.04
N PHE A 158 17.06 1.01 15.70
CA PHE A 158 16.63 -0.24 16.32
C PHE A 158 17.63 -1.38 16.06
N ARG A 159 18.21 -1.48 14.85
CA ARG A 159 19.24 -2.48 14.54
C ARG A 159 20.43 -2.40 15.48
N LYS A 160 20.85 -1.20 15.86
CA LYS A 160 21.99 -0.94 16.75
C LYS A 160 21.73 -1.23 18.23
N GLN A 161 20.47 -1.42 18.64
CA GLN A 161 20.10 -1.78 20.03
C GLN A 161 20.40 -3.26 20.36
N ALA A 162 21.42 -3.85 19.74
CA ALA A 162 21.87 -5.22 19.99
C ALA A 162 22.71 -5.31 21.27
#